data_AF-A0A109FMP0-F1
#
_entry.id   AF-A0A109FMP0-F1
#
_cell.length_a   1.000
_cell.length_b   1.000
_cell.length_c   1.000
_cell.angle_alpha   90.00
_cell.angle_beta   90.00
_cell.angle_gamma   90.00
#
_symmetry.space_group_name_H-M   'P 1'
#
loop_
_entity.id
_entity.type
_entity.pdbx_description
1 polymer ?
#
loop_
_entity_poly.entity_id
_entity_poly.type
_entity_poly.pdbx_seq_one_letter_code
_entity_poly.pdbx_strand_id
1 'polypeptide(L)'
;MATMTSVNAPAPENPELIIRKLDNSTTIFSVPFARMGVVPFGGRSTAVKLQDGSVWLAASHPLTPSTLQTLAELGPIKHIVMLDAEHGMYTKQYHDAYPAAKLYFPARGVDSWRKKGWLPADESQVFAYGAGCKPGEAVADPFEATTGGEIKSADFGKAFINEDIAFLHAPTRTLIEADLLLNLPPKEQYERSTKRSSLPFLSQHMQPGTHLHQRFIYNLASKDKVGMKAAAEKVAAWDFDRIIPCHGDVIETGGKKAWLDTYAWFLEQ
;
A
#
# COMPACT_ATOMS: atom_id res chain seq x y z
N MET A 1 9.47 27.99 12.53
CA MET A 1 8.15 27.59 13.05
C MET A 1 7.32 27.14 11.86
N ALA A 2 7.07 25.84 11.73
CA ALA A 2 6.17 25.34 10.69
C ALA A 2 4.77 25.85 11.03
N THR A 3 4.18 26.63 10.13
CA THR A 3 2.77 26.99 10.20
C THR A 3 1.96 25.70 10.22
N MET A 4 1.40 25.34 11.38
CA MET A 4 0.38 24.31 11.46
C MET A 4 -0.81 24.82 10.64
N THR A 5 -0.96 24.29 9.43
CA THR A 5 -2.20 24.44 8.68
C THR A 5 -3.30 23.85 9.55
N SER A 6 -4.30 24.66 9.88
CA SER A 6 -5.47 24.29 10.69
C SER A 6 -6.41 23.37 9.91
N VAL A 7 -5.87 22.30 9.33
CA VAL A 7 -6.69 21.30 8.66
C VAL A 7 -7.31 20.47 9.79
N ASN A 8 -8.59 20.71 10.06
CA ASN A 8 -9.35 19.79 10.90
C ASN A 8 -9.42 18.45 10.18
N ALA A 9 -9.11 17.37 10.90
CA ALA A 9 -9.26 16.03 10.36
C ALA A 9 -10.73 15.80 9.91
N PRO A 10 -10.97 15.31 8.68
CA PRO A 10 -12.33 15.17 8.15
C PRO A 10 -13.12 14.02 8.79
N ALA A 11 -12.44 13.07 9.44
CA ALA A 11 -13.07 11.98 10.19
C ALA A 11 -12.97 12.22 11.71
N PRO A 12 -13.95 11.76 12.50
CA PRO A 12 -13.85 11.78 13.96
C PRO A 12 -12.72 10.85 14.44
N GLU A 13 -12.35 10.99 15.71
CA GLU A 13 -11.39 10.08 16.35
C GLU A 13 -11.87 8.62 16.27
N ASN A 14 -10.94 7.70 16.04
CA ASN A 14 -11.25 6.28 15.94
C ASN A 14 -10.62 5.52 17.13
N PRO A 15 -11.43 5.03 18.10
CA PRO A 15 -10.89 4.30 19.25
C PRO A 15 -10.25 2.96 18.87
N GLU A 16 -10.57 2.41 17.70
CA GLU A 16 -10.00 1.16 17.19
C GLU A 16 -8.72 1.38 16.37
N LEU A 17 -8.32 2.64 16.13
CA LEU A 17 -7.07 2.96 15.43
C LEU A 17 -5.86 2.57 16.28
N ILE A 18 -4.90 1.90 15.64
CA ILE A 18 -3.61 1.55 16.22
C ILE A 18 -2.52 2.23 15.40
N ILE A 19 -1.70 3.03 16.08
CA ILE A 19 -0.55 3.71 15.48
C ILE A 19 0.70 3.03 16.02
N ARG A 20 1.47 2.38 15.15
CA ARG A 20 2.70 1.68 15.53
C ARG A 20 3.88 2.25 14.76
N LYS A 21 4.91 2.70 15.47
CA LYS A 21 6.23 3.00 14.90
C LYS A 21 7.00 1.69 14.77
N LEU A 22 7.31 1.27 13.54
CA LEU A 22 8.07 0.05 13.27
C LEU A 22 9.58 0.27 13.43
N ASP A 23 10.00 1.48 13.14
CA ASP A 23 11.37 1.97 13.28
C ASP A 23 11.35 3.51 13.29
N ASN A 24 12.53 4.14 13.19
CA ASN A 24 12.67 5.60 13.24
C ASN A 24 12.05 6.33 12.03
N SER A 25 11.81 5.62 10.92
CA SER A 25 11.27 6.19 9.68
C SER A 25 9.85 5.73 9.36
N THR A 26 9.46 4.53 9.79
CA THR A 26 8.24 3.86 9.33
C THR A 26 7.17 3.83 10.41
N THR A 27 6.01 4.41 10.11
CA THR A 27 4.82 4.36 10.97
C THR A 27 3.65 3.75 10.21
N ILE A 28 2.93 2.84 10.87
CA ILE A 28 1.71 2.24 10.32
C ILE A 28 0.49 2.64 11.13
N PHE A 29 -0.65 2.68 10.44
CA PHE A 29 -1.96 3.05 10.98
C PHE A 29 -2.95 1.94 10.66
N SER A 30 -3.26 1.12 11.65
CA SER A 30 -4.04 -0.11 11.50
C SER A 30 -5.45 0.09 12.05
N VAL A 31 -6.47 -0.31 11.28
CA VAL A 31 -7.89 -0.22 11.64
C VAL A 31 -8.65 -1.50 11.26
N PRO A 32 -9.73 -1.85 11.95
CA PRO A 32 -10.54 -3.00 11.57
C PRO A 32 -11.29 -2.72 10.26
N PHE A 33 -11.25 -3.66 9.33
CA PHE A 33 -11.98 -3.57 8.06
C PHE A 33 -12.46 -4.95 7.62
N ALA A 34 -13.77 -5.08 7.40
CA ALA A 34 -14.38 -6.31 6.94
C ALA A 34 -14.84 -6.18 5.48
N ARG A 35 -14.25 -6.99 4.60
CA ARG A 35 -14.66 -7.06 3.19
C ARG A 35 -16.09 -7.58 3.11
N MET A 36 -16.95 -6.86 2.39
CA MET A 36 -18.40 -7.07 2.33
C MET A 36 -19.08 -7.09 3.70
N GLY A 37 -18.46 -6.50 4.73
CA GLY A 37 -18.97 -6.52 6.11
C GLY A 37 -18.82 -7.87 6.83
N VAL A 38 -18.21 -8.89 6.21
CA VAL A 38 -18.19 -10.26 6.73
C VAL A 38 -16.77 -10.77 6.97
N VAL A 39 -15.88 -10.66 5.98
CA VAL A 39 -14.54 -11.27 6.07
C VAL A 39 -13.56 -10.25 6.66
N PRO A 40 -12.94 -10.50 7.83
CA PRO A 40 -12.01 -9.56 8.44
C PRO A 40 -10.68 -9.56 7.68
N PHE A 41 -10.46 -8.50 6.89
CA PHE A 41 -9.21 -8.29 6.14
C PHE A 41 -8.27 -7.32 6.88
N GLY A 42 -8.83 -6.39 7.67
CA GLY A 42 -8.09 -5.28 8.27
C GLY A 42 -7.75 -4.21 7.24
N GLY A 43 -7.44 -2.99 7.67
CA GLY A 43 -6.97 -1.92 6.78
C GLY A 43 -5.74 -1.26 7.37
N ARG A 44 -4.79 -0.85 6.53
CA ARG A 44 -3.55 -0.21 6.97
C ARG A 44 -3.12 0.91 6.05
N SER A 45 -2.70 2.03 6.64
CA SER A 45 -1.86 3.02 5.95
C SER A 45 -0.44 2.95 6.43
N THR A 46 0.49 3.36 5.59
CA THR A 46 1.93 3.32 5.88
C THR A 46 2.54 4.66 5.53
N ALA A 47 3.20 5.29 6.50
CA ALA A 47 3.97 6.50 6.32
C ALA A 47 5.45 6.20 6.52
N VAL A 48 6.28 6.66 5.59
CA VAL A 48 7.73 6.51 5.62
C VAL A 48 8.35 7.90 5.55
N LYS A 49 9.10 8.27 6.59
CA LYS A 49 9.96 9.45 6.59
C LYS A 49 11.23 9.15 5.81
N LEU A 50 11.44 9.91 4.74
CA LEU A 50 12.59 9.82 3.84
C LEU A 50 13.81 10.57 4.40
N GLN A 51 14.99 10.33 3.81
CA GLN A 51 16.24 10.98 4.25
C GLN A 51 16.23 12.50 4.10
N ASP A 52 15.51 13.04 3.13
CA ASP A 52 15.33 14.49 2.95
C ASP A 52 14.38 15.12 3.99
N GLY A 53 13.84 14.31 4.91
CA GLY A 53 12.92 14.70 5.97
C GLY A 53 11.46 14.76 5.54
N SER A 54 11.15 14.58 4.25
CA SER A 54 9.78 14.49 3.76
C SER A 54 9.16 13.12 4.02
N VAL A 55 7.86 12.99 3.76
CA VAL A 55 7.11 11.75 4.00
C VAL A 55 6.47 11.24 2.72
N TRP A 56 6.69 9.95 2.49
CA TRP A 56 5.94 9.11 1.56
C TRP A 56 4.80 8.42 2.31
N LEU A 57 3.58 8.50 1.79
CA LEU A 57 2.38 8.04 2.48
C LEU A 57 1.49 7.19 1.57
N ALA A 58 1.34 5.91 1.89
CA ALA A 58 0.26 5.07 1.38
C ALA A 58 -1.01 5.27 2.22
N ALA A 59 -1.97 6.02 1.69
CA ALA A 59 -3.17 6.45 2.42
C ALA A 59 -4.38 5.55 2.14
N SER A 60 -4.81 4.77 3.14
CA SER A 60 -5.86 3.75 3.03
C SER A 60 -6.76 3.63 4.28
N HIS A 61 -6.72 4.58 5.21
CA HIS A 61 -7.65 4.65 6.35
C HIS A 61 -8.17 6.09 6.52
N PRO A 62 -9.31 6.33 7.22
CA PRO A 62 -9.82 7.67 7.45
C PRO A 62 -8.78 8.58 8.11
N LEU A 63 -8.67 9.83 7.66
CA LEU A 63 -7.79 10.82 8.29
C LEU A 63 -8.46 11.34 9.58
N THR A 64 -8.02 10.84 10.73
CA THR A 64 -8.49 11.23 12.07
C THR A 64 -7.56 12.28 12.72
N PRO A 65 -7.97 12.95 13.81
CA PRO A 65 -7.09 13.86 14.55
C PRO A 65 -5.76 13.21 14.99
N SER A 66 -5.80 12.01 15.58
CA SER A 66 -4.57 11.29 15.97
C SER A 66 -3.67 10.96 14.77
N THR A 67 -4.24 10.58 13.62
CA THR A 67 -3.47 10.35 12.39
C THR A 67 -2.80 11.64 11.92
N LEU A 68 -3.55 12.74 11.87
CA LEU A 68 -3.05 14.04 11.42
C LEU A 68 -1.91 14.54 12.32
N GLN A 69 -2.08 14.43 13.65
CA GLN A 69 -1.03 14.78 14.60
C GLN A 69 0.24 13.95 14.39
N THR A 70 0.10 12.63 14.24
CA THR A 70 1.24 11.73 14.01
C THR A 70 1.97 12.06 12.71
N LEU A 71 1.23 12.34 11.62
CA LEU A 71 1.82 12.72 10.34
C LEU A 71 2.57 14.06 10.43
N ALA A 72 2.04 15.03 11.18
CA ALA A 72 2.70 16.32 11.40
C ALA A 72 4.04 16.17 12.15
N GLU A 73 4.17 15.19 13.04
CA GLU A 73 5.42 14.88 13.74
C GLU A 73 6.46 14.18 12.84
N LEU A 74 6.03 13.44 11.81
CA LEU A 74 6.94 12.74 10.90
C LEU A 74 7.67 13.72 9.98
N GLY A 75 6.93 14.62 9.33
CA GLY A 75 7.48 15.60 8.40
C GLY A 75 6.48 16.03 7.32
N PRO A 76 6.90 16.88 6.38
CA PRO A 76 6.04 17.33 5.28
C PRO A 76 5.70 16.17 4.33
N ILE A 77 4.41 15.92 4.11
CA ILE A 77 3.93 14.93 3.14
C ILE A 77 4.19 15.44 1.73
N LYS A 78 5.07 14.76 0.98
CA LYS A 78 5.38 15.08 -0.43
C LYS A 78 4.78 14.08 -1.41
N HIS A 79 4.56 12.85 -0.97
CA HIS A 79 4.07 11.77 -1.84
C HIS A 79 2.87 11.08 -1.18
N ILE A 80 1.72 11.11 -1.84
CA ILE A 80 0.55 10.32 -1.45
C ILE A 80 0.34 9.26 -2.52
N VAL A 81 0.33 8.01 -2.09
CA VAL A 81 0.30 6.84 -2.97
C VAL A 81 -0.97 6.05 -2.75
N MET A 82 -1.62 5.71 -3.86
CA MET A 82 -2.69 4.73 -3.94
C MET A 82 -2.05 3.42 -4.39
N LEU A 83 -2.01 2.43 -3.49
CA LEU A 83 -1.27 1.17 -3.69
C LEU A 83 -1.85 0.31 -4.83
N ASP A 84 -3.16 0.38 -5.03
CA ASP A 84 -3.88 -0.26 -6.12
C ASP A 84 -5.15 0.53 -6.46
N ALA A 85 -5.94 0.10 -7.44
CA ALA A 85 -7.12 0.85 -7.87
C ALA A 85 -8.35 0.73 -6.94
N GLU A 86 -8.33 -0.12 -5.92
CA GLU A 86 -9.38 -0.26 -4.89
C GLU A 86 -9.07 0.51 -3.60
N HIS A 87 -7.79 0.76 -3.30
CA HIS A 87 -7.28 1.41 -2.09
C HIS A 87 -7.26 2.93 -2.17
N GLY A 88 -8.23 3.51 -2.88
CA GLY A 88 -8.34 4.95 -3.08
C GLY A 88 -9.22 5.68 -2.09
N MET A 89 -10.12 5.01 -1.36
CA MET A 89 -11.29 5.62 -0.70
C MET A 89 -11.02 6.95 0.04
N TYR A 90 -9.85 7.08 0.67
CA TYR A 90 -9.47 8.26 1.45
C TYR A 90 -8.51 9.22 0.73
N THR A 91 -8.01 8.92 -0.48
CA THR A 91 -7.02 9.71 -1.20
C THR A 91 -7.38 11.20 -1.28
N LYS A 92 -8.64 11.53 -1.59
CA LYS A 92 -9.09 12.93 -1.61
C LYS A 92 -8.95 13.61 -0.25
N GLN A 93 -9.32 12.94 0.85
CA GLN A 93 -9.21 13.50 2.20
C GLN A 93 -7.78 13.87 2.55
N TYR A 94 -6.82 13.00 2.19
CA TYR A 94 -5.40 13.27 2.43
C TYR A 94 -4.87 14.36 1.49
N HIS A 95 -5.26 14.37 0.20
CA HIS A 95 -4.88 15.45 -0.70
C HIS A 95 -5.41 16.81 -0.23
N ASP A 96 -6.66 16.89 0.22
CA ASP A 96 -7.23 18.13 0.74
C ASP A 96 -6.44 18.66 1.96
N ALA A 97 -5.91 17.76 2.80
CA ALA A 97 -5.06 18.12 3.94
C ALA A 97 -3.60 18.46 3.55
N TYR A 98 -3.11 17.88 2.45
CA TYR A 98 -1.74 18.05 1.96
C TYR A 98 -1.75 18.40 0.46
N PRO A 99 -2.28 19.56 0.06
CA PRO A 99 -2.51 19.89 -1.35
C PRO A 99 -1.23 20.10 -2.16
N ALA A 100 -0.08 20.20 -1.50
CA ALA A 100 1.23 20.27 -2.15
C ALA A 100 1.81 18.87 -2.49
N ALA A 101 1.25 17.79 -1.92
CA ALA A 101 1.74 16.45 -2.14
C ALA A 101 1.41 15.97 -3.56
N LYS A 102 2.38 15.34 -4.21
CA LYS A 102 2.17 14.67 -5.48
C LYS A 102 1.41 13.35 -5.23
N LEU A 103 0.40 13.10 -6.06
CA LEU A 103 -0.39 11.88 -6.03
C LEU A 103 0.18 10.85 -7.02
N TYR A 104 0.20 9.60 -6.58
CA TYR A 104 0.65 8.47 -7.38
C TYR A 104 -0.45 7.42 -7.42
N PHE A 105 -0.92 7.08 -8.63
CA PHE A 105 -2.04 6.18 -8.85
C PHE A 105 -1.67 5.09 -9.85
N PRO A 106 -2.28 3.90 -9.76
CA PRO A 106 -2.37 3.01 -10.92
C PRO A 106 -3.26 3.65 -12.01
N ALA A 107 -3.03 3.28 -13.28
CA ALA A 107 -3.79 3.81 -14.41
C ALA A 107 -5.31 3.70 -14.20
N ARG A 108 -5.83 2.53 -13.79
CA ARG A 108 -7.25 2.35 -13.50
C ARG A 108 -7.74 3.20 -12.33
N GLY A 109 -6.85 3.53 -11.38
CA GLY A 109 -7.14 4.45 -10.28
C GLY A 109 -7.48 5.84 -10.81
N VAL A 110 -6.65 6.37 -11.71
CA VAL A 110 -6.89 7.68 -12.36
C VAL A 110 -8.22 7.70 -13.10
N ASP A 111 -8.51 6.66 -13.90
CA ASP A 111 -9.77 6.56 -14.64
C ASP A 111 -10.99 6.50 -13.71
N SER A 112 -10.88 5.74 -12.61
CA SER A 112 -11.95 5.59 -11.62
C SER A 112 -12.24 6.90 -10.90
N TRP A 113 -11.20 7.66 -10.55
CA TRP A 113 -11.31 8.95 -9.89
C TRP A 113 -11.87 10.03 -10.81
N ARG A 114 -11.44 10.06 -12.08
CA ARG A 114 -12.04 10.92 -13.11
C ARG A 114 -13.54 10.67 -13.28
N LYS A 115 -13.97 9.39 -13.31
CA LYS A 115 -15.40 9.01 -13.36
C LYS A 115 -16.19 9.44 -12.12
N LYS A 116 -15.54 9.46 -10.95
CA LYS A 116 -16.11 9.98 -9.69
C LYS A 116 -16.16 11.50 -9.65
N GLY A 117 -15.71 12.19 -10.70
CA GLY A 117 -15.74 13.65 -10.80
C GLY A 117 -14.65 14.35 -9.99
N TRP A 118 -13.58 13.65 -9.62
CA TRP A 118 -12.47 14.26 -8.90
C TRP A 118 -11.11 13.74 -9.35
N LEU A 119 -10.26 14.66 -9.76
CA LEU A 119 -8.80 14.63 -9.75
C LEU A 119 -8.34 16.07 -9.46
N PRO A 120 -7.12 16.29 -8.92
CA PRO A 120 -6.57 17.65 -8.83
C PRO A 120 -6.59 18.36 -10.18
N ALA A 121 -6.88 19.67 -10.18
CA ALA A 121 -6.94 20.46 -11.41
C ALA A 121 -5.55 20.59 -12.07
N ASP A 122 -4.50 20.63 -11.25
CA ASP A 122 -3.12 20.58 -11.73
C ASP A 122 -2.71 19.11 -11.96
N GLU A 123 -2.80 18.65 -13.21
CA GLU A 123 -2.42 17.29 -13.57
C GLU A 123 -0.92 17.01 -13.35
N SER A 124 -0.05 18.03 -13.20
CA SER A 124 1.37 17.81 -12.89
C SER A 124 1.58 17.20 -11.49
N GLN A 125 0.59 17.34 -10.62
CA GLN A 125 0.54 16.71 -9.30
C GLN A 125 0.10 15.24 -9.35
N VAL A 126 -0.25 14.69 -10.52
CA VAL A 126 -0.70 13.30 -10.66
C VAL A 126 0.31 12.52 -11.49
N PHE A 127 0.84 11.43 -10.92
CA PHE A 127 1.54 10.40 -11.66
C PHE A 127 0.65 9.16 -11.80
N ALA A 128 0.56 8.63 -13.02
CA ALA A 128 -0.25 7.47 -13.36
C ALA A 128 0.66 6.33 -13.84
N TYR A 129 0.80 5.28 -13.03
CA TYR A 129 1.53 4.07 -13.42
C TYR A 129 0.86 3.41 -14.63
N GLY A 130 1.66 3.03 -15.62
CA GLY A 130 1.19 2.37 -16.84
C GLY A 130 0.44 3.26 -17.84
N ALA A 131 0.22 4.55 -17.54
CA ALA A 131 -0.44 5.45 -18.48
C ALA A 131 0.44 5.71 -19.71
N GLY A 132 -0.13 5.52 -20.90
CA GLY A 132 0.56 5.76 -22.18
C GLY A 132 1.62 4.73 -22.57
N CYS A 133 1.85 3.70 -21.75
CA CYS A 133 2.83 2.64 -22.03
C CYS A 133 2.19 1.52 -22.86
N LYS A 134 2.94 0.97 -23.83
CA LYS A 134 2.53 -0.25 -24.53
C LYS A 134 2.75 -1.48 -23.65
N PRO A 135 2.01 -2.59 -23.88
CA PRO A 135 2.30 -3.86 -23.23
C PRO A 135 3.79 -4.24 -23.40
N GLY A 136 4.50 -4.41 -22.29
CA GLY A 136 5.93 -4.76 -22.26
C GLY A 136 6.92 -3.59 -22.20
N GLU A 137 6.47 -2.33 -22.24
CA GLU A 137 7.34 -1.18 -21.99
C GLU A 137 7.51 -0.94 -20.48
N ALA A 138 8.76 -0.73 -20.05
CA ALA A 138 9.05 -0.42 -18.66
C ALA A 138 8.60 1.02 -18.34
N VAL A 139 7.74 1.16 -17.33
CA VAL A 139 7.42 2.46 -16.73
C VAL A 139 8.66 2.90 -15.94
N ALA A 140 9.21 4.07 -16.27
CA ALA A 140 10.29 4.66 -15.47
C ALA A 140 9.78 4.88 -14.03
N ASP A 141 10.57 4.46 -13.05
CA ASP A 141 10.22 4.60 -11.65
C ASP A 141 10.21 6.09 -11.27
N PRO A 142 9.06 6.69 -10.95
CA PRO A 142 9.00 8.12 -10.67
C PRO A 142 9.73 8.48 -9.38
N PHE A 143 9.99 7.51 -8.51
CA PHE A 143 10.66 7.74 -7.23
C PHE A 143 12.18 7.78 -7.33
N GLU A 144 12.78 7.26 -8.40
CA GLU A 144 14.23 7.36 -8.62
C GLU A 144 14.66 8.83 -8.64
N ALA A 145 13.98 9.65 -9.45
CA ALA A 145 14.28 11.07 -9.58
C ALA A 145 13.88 11.90 -8.35
N THR A 146 12.83 11.51 -7.62
CA THR A 146 12.32 12.32 -6.49
C THR A 146 12.87 11.91 -5.13
N THR A 147 13.38 10.69 -4.99
CA THR A 147 13.89 10.14 -3.70
C THR A 147 15.32 9.62 -3.80
N GLY A 148 15.96 9.67 -4.97
CA GLY A 148 17.32 9.15 -5.16
C GLY A 148 17.42 7.63 -5.01
N GLY A 149 16.34 6.91 -5.35
CA GLY A 149 16.27 5.44 -5.25
C GLY A 149 15.99 4.90 -3.84
N GLU A 150 15.68 5.78 -2.87
CA GLU A 150 15.25 5.40 -1.51
C GLU A 150 13.92 4.64 -1.54
N ILE A 151 12.97 5.09 -2.36
CA ILE A 151 11.75 4.36 -2.69
C ILE A 151 11.90 3.77 -4.10
N LYS A 152 11.65 2.47 -4.24
CA LYS A 152 11.53 1.78 -5.53
C LYS A 152 10.12 1.28 -5.74
N SER A 153 9.66 1.19 -6.98
CA SER A 153 8.32 0.73 -7.34
C SER A 153 8.34 -0.38 -8.39
N ALA A 154 7.37 -1.29 -8.30
CA ALA A 154 7.11 -2.33 -9.28
C ALA A 154 5.61 -2.35 -9.56
N ASP A 155 5.24 -1.84 -10.73
CA ASP A 155 3.87 -1.84 -11.22
C ASP A 155 3.50 -3.23 -11.75
N PHE A 156 2.48 -3.85 -11.16
CA PHE A 156 1.88 -5.08 -11.69
C PHE A 156 0.85 -4.74 -12.76
N GLY A 157 0.34 -3.51 -12.78
CA GLY A 157 -0.58 -2.97 -13.78
C GLY A 157 -1.70 -3.96 -14.10
N LYS A 158 -2.03 -4.07 -15.39
CA LYS A 158 -3.09 -4.97 -15.86
C LYS A 158 -2.81 -6.46 -15.63
N ALA A 159 -1.62 -6.85 -15.16
CA ALA A 159 -1.31 -8.24 -14.85
C ALA A 159 -1.97 -8.70 -13.54
N PHE A 160 -2.25 -7.79 -12.61
CA PHE A 160 -2.98 -8.05 -11.37
C PHE A 160 -4.38 -7.42 -11.42
N ILE A 161 -5.38 -8.09 -10.83
CA ILE A 161 -6.79 -7.70 -10.91
C ILE A 161 -7.06 -6.27 -10.43
N ASN A 162 -6.31 -5.82 -9.42
CA ASN A 162 -6.47 -4.50 -8.84
C ASN A 162 -5.48 -3.46 -9.37
N GLU A 163 -4.55 -3.84 -10.26
CA GLU A 163 -3.44 -2.98 -10.71
C GLU A 163 -2.56 -2.51 -9.54
N ASP A 164 -2.17 -3.44 -8.67
CA ASP A 164 -1.27 -3.18 -7.54
C ASP A 164 0.11 -2.67 -7.98
N ILE A 165 0.68 -1.84 -7.13
CA ILE A 165 2.06 -1.39 -7.22
C ILE A 165 2.76 -1.74 -5.91
N ALA A 166 3.82 -2.54 -6.01
CA ALA A 166 4.69 -2.82 -4.86
C ALA A 166 5.72 -1.71 -4.69
N PHE A 167 6.01 -1.36 -3.44
CA PHE A 167 7.03 -0.36 -3.08
C PHE A 167 8.08 -0.93 -2.15
N LEU A 168 9.35 -0.59 -2.40
CA LEU A 168 10.44 -0.89 -1.48
C LEU A 168 10.95 0.41 -0.87
N HIS A 169 10.94 0.50 0.46
CA HIS A 169 11.81 1.42 1.15
C HIS A 169 13.18 0.76 1.37
N ALA A 170 14.16 1.13 0.56
CA ALA A 170 15.45 0.46 0.50
C ALA A 170 16.25 0.58 1.81
N PRO A 171 16.31 1.74 2.51
CA PRO A 171 17.06 1.87 3.76
C PRO A 171 16.58 0.93 4.87
N THR A 172 15.27 0.71 5.00
CA THR A 172 14.70 -0.19 6.01
C THR A 172 14.41 -1.59 5.48
N ARG A 173 14.79 -1.91 4.24
CA ARG A 173 14.58 -3.23 3.63
C ARG A 173 13.12 -3.68 3.76
N THR A 174 12.19 -2.76 3.54
CA THR A 174 10.76 -2.96 3.79
C THR A 174 9.97 -2.90 2.49
N LEU A 175 9.33 -4.02 2.14
CA LEU A 175 8.33 -4.10 1.07
C LEU A 175 6.98 -3.60 1.61
N ILE A 176 6.30 -2.76 0.84
CA ILE A 176 4.98 -2.21 1.14
C ILE A 176 4.09 -2.50 -0.06
N GLU A 177 2.94 -3.13 0.16
CA GLU A 177 1.99 -3.50 -0.90
C GLU A 177 0.57 -3.57 -0.35
N ALA A 178 -0.42 -3.64 -1.25
CA ALA A 178 -1.83 -3.75 -0.88
C ALA A 178 -2.29 -5.22 -0.83
N ASP A 179 -2.55 -5.81 -2.00
CA ASP A 179 -3.23 -7.08 -2.18
C ASP A 179 -2.36 -8.17 -2.84
N LEU A 180 -1.09 -7.87 -3.11
CA LEU A 180 -0.13 -8.79 -3.72
C LEU A 180 0.22 -9.95 -2.79
N LEU A 181 0.21 -9.71 -1.48
CA LEU A 181 0.44 -10.74 -0.48
C LEU A 181 -0.40 -10.46 0.77
N LEU A 182 -1.37 -11.34 1.04
CA LEU A 182 -2.10 -11.30 2.30
C LEU A 182 -1.34 -12.01 3.43
N ASN A 183 -1.47 -11.49 4.65
CA ASN A 183 -0.97 -12.14 5.86
C ASN A 183 -2.05 -12.24 6.94
N LEU A 184 -3.15 -12.94 6.60
CA LEU A 184 -4.31 -13.09 7.49
C LEU A 184 -4.06 -14.18 8.56
N PRO A 185 -4.75 -14.15 9.71
CA PRO A 185 -5.72 -13.14 10.14
C PRO A 185 -5.07 -11.80 10.55
N PRO A 186 -5.76 -10.66 10.36
CA PRO A 186 -5.29 -9.32 10.70
C PRO A 186 -5.41 -9.04 12.21
N LYS A 187 -4.60 -9.71 13.05
CA LYS A 187 -4.73 -9.60 14.51
C LYS A 187 -4.41 -8.19 15.00
N GLU A 188 -3.33 -7.58 14.49
CA GLU A 188 -2.95 -6.22 14.85
C GLU A 188 -4.09 -5.26 14.50
N GLN A 189 -4.64 -5.34 13.29
CA GLN A 189 -5.64 -4.38 12.80
C GLN A 189 -6.98 -4.49 13.54
N TYR A 190 -7.15 -5.52 14.36
CA TYR A 190 -8.32 -5.75 15.19
C TYR A 190 -8.00 -5.78 16.70
N GLU A 191 -6.77 -5.45 17.13
CA GLU A 191 -6.35 -5.57 18.52
C GLU A 191 -7.22 -4.73 19.48
N ARG A 192 -7.67 -3.56 19.03
CA ARG A 192 -8.58 -2.67 19.78
C ARG A 192 -10.06 -2.89 19.49
N SER A 193 -10.40 -3.86 18.64
CA SER A 193 -11.76 -4.15 18.20
C SER A 193 -12.40 -5.25 19.04
N THR A 194 -13.70 -5.14 19.30
CA THR A 194 -14.49 -6.24 19.91
C THR A 194 -14.91 -7.31 18.89
N LYS A 195 -14.80 -7.01 17.59
CA LYS A 195 -15.09 -7.95 16.49
C LYS A 195 -13.95 -8.94 16.33
N ARG A 196 -14.29 -10.14 15.83
CA ARG A 196 -13.31 -11.20 15.55
C ARG A 196 -12.46 -10.84 14.34
N SER A 197 -11.16 -11.05 14.48
CA SER A 197 -10.15 -10.85 13.43
C SER A 197 -9.98 -12.05 12.50
N SER A 198 -10.74 -13.13 12.68
CA SER A 198 -10.58 -14.35 11.89
C SER A 198 -11.89 -15.07 11.64
N LEU A 199 -12.02 -15.65 10.45
CA LEU A 199 -13.01 -16.69 10.17
C LEU A 199 -12.29 -18.05 10.22
N PRO A 200 -12.74 -19.00 11.07
CA PRO A 200 -12.16 -20.34 11.13
C PRO A 200 -12.11 -20.97 9.74
N PHE A 201 -11.00 -21.65 9.43
CA PHE A 201 -10.79 -22.36 8.15
C PHE A 201 -10.81 -21.47 6.89
N LEU A 202 -10.78 -20.14 7.01
CA LEU A 202 -10.61 -19.23 5.87
C LEU A 202 -9.38 -18.35 6.02
N SER A 203 -9.28 -17.61 7.13
CA SER A 203 -8.20 -16.62 7.31
C SER A 203 -6.80 -17.25 7.31
N GLN A 204 -6.64 -18.43 7.90
CA GLN A 204 -5.33 -19.12 7.97
C GLN A 204 -4.84 -19.60 6.60
N HIS A 205 -5.73 -19.80 5.63
CA HIS A 205 -5.34 -20.22 4.29
C HIS A 205 -4.90 -19.07 3.40
N MET A 206 -5.06 -17.82 3.84
CA MET A 206 -4.55 -16.62 3.16
C MET A 206 -3.29 -16.08 3.85
N GLN A 207 -2.47 -16.99 4.39
CA GLN A 207 -1.12 -16.70 4.86
C GLN A 207 -0.13 -16.83 3.70
N PRO A 208 1.04 -16.18 3.78
CA PRO A 208 2.08 -16.31 2.77
C PRO A 208 2.50 -17.77 2.58
N GLY A 209 2.72 -18.17 1.33
CA GLY A 209 3.22 -19.50 0.97
C GLY A 209 2.23 -20.65 1.11
N THR A 210 1.00 -20.43 1.56
CA THR A 210 -0.01 -21.51 1.56
C THR A 210 -0.49 -21.81 0.14
N HIS A 211 -0.89 -23.06 -0.08
CA HIS A 211 -1.39 -23.49 -1.39
C HIS A 211 -2.64 -22.73 -1.85
N LEU A 212 -3.56 -22.38 -0.94
CA LEU A 212 -4.75 -21.61 -1.30
C LEU A 212 -4.42 -20.16 -1.64
N HIS A 213 -3.45 -19.55 -0.96
CA HIS A 213 -3.01 -18.19 -1.30
C HIS A 213 -2.30 -18.16 -2.65
N GLN A 214 -1.37 -19.09 -2.91
CA GLN A 214 -0.77 -19.29 -4.23
C GLN A 214 -1.85 -19.47 -5.32
N ARG A 215 -2.84 -20.33 -5.06
CA ARG A 215 -3.96 -20.57 -5.98
C ARG A 215 -4.81 -19.33 -6.21
N PHE A 216 -5.04 -18.51 -5.19
CA PHE A 216 -5.75 -17.24 -5.30
C PHE A 216 -4.98 -16.25 -6.19
N ILE A 217 -3.70 -15.98 -5.87
CA ILE A 217 -2.87 -15.06 -6.63
C ILE A 217 -2.74 -15.53 -8.08
N TYR A 218 -2.48 -16.82 -8.29
CA TYR A 218 -2.36 -17.39 -9.62
C TYR A 218 -3.73 -17.40 -10.34
N ASN A 219 -4.76 -18.08 -9.87
CA ASN A 219 -5.95 -18.29 -10.72
C ASN A 219 -6.96 -17.15 -10.71
N LEU A 220 -7.03 -16.36 -9.63
CA LEU A 220 -8.09 -15.36 -9.45
C LEU A 220 -7.59 -13.94 -9.64
N ALA A 221 -6.45 -13.61 -9.02
CA ALA A 221 -5.91 -12.27 -9.02
C ALA A 221 -5.08 -11.96 -10.28
N SER A 222 -4.34 -12.92 -10.82
CA SER A 222 -3.55 -12.73 -12.04
C SER A 222 -4.42 -12.74 -13.31
N LYS A 223 -4.24 -11.71 -14.14
CA LYS A 223 -4.88 -11.54 -15.45
C LYS A 223 -3.92 -11.75 -16.62
N ASP A 224 -2.62 -11.57 -16.38
CA ASP A 224 -1.54 -11.91 -17.31
C ASP A 224 -0.42 -12.62 -16.54
N LYS A 225 -0.05 -13.83 -16.99
CA LYS A 225 0.98 -14.65 -16.34
C LYS A 225 2.38 -14.13 -16.60
N VAL A 226 2.63 -13.61 -17.80
CA VAL A 226 3.94 -13.12 -18.19
C VAL A 226 4.24 -11.82 -17.44
N GLY A 227 3.30 -10.88 -17.44
CA GLY A 227 3.39 -9.65 -16.66
C GLY A 227 3.53 -9.91 -15.15
N MET A 228 2.75 -10.85 -14.59
CA MET A 228 2.87 -11.21 -13.18
C MET A 228 4.24 -11.80 -12.84
N LYS A 229 4.78 -12.70 -13.68
CA LYS A 229 6.12 -13.27 -13.49
C LYS A 229 7.17 -12.15 -13.50
N ALA A 230 7.17 -11.30 -14.52
CA ALA A 230 8.16 -10.23 -14.64
C ALA A 230 8.12 -9.24 -13.45
N ALA A 231 6.92 -8.83 -13.01
CA ALA A 231 6.77 -7.95 -11.85
C ALA A 231 7.18 -8.65 -10.55
N ALA A 232 6.80 -9.93 -10.37
CA ALA A 232 7.19 -10.71 -9.20
C ALA A 232 8.70 -10.96 -9.12
N GLU A 233 9.37 -11.18 -10.26
CA GLU A 233 10.82 -11.30 -10.36
C GLU A 233 11.51 -9.97 -10.01
N LYS A 234 10.98 -8.84 -10.49
CA LYS A 234 11.49 -7.50 -10.13
C LYS A 234 11.46 -7.29 -8.61
N VAL A 235 10.33 -7.59 -7.95
CA VAL A 235 10.23 -7.52 -6.49
C VAL A 235 11.18 -8.52 -5.84
N ALA A 236 11.22 -9.77 -6.32
CA ALA A 236 12.10 -10.81 -5.79
C ALA A 236 13.59 -10.48 -5.91
N ALA A 237 14.01 -9.59 -6.82
CA ALA A 237 15.39 -9.13 -6.95
C ALA A 237 15.78 -8.05 -5.93
N TRP A 238 14.82 -7.38 -5.27
CA TRP A 238 15.10 -6.35 -4.28
C TRP A 238 15.63 -6.90 -2.96
N ASP A 239 16.39 -6.12 -2.19
CA ASP A 239 16.87 -6.54 -0.88
C ASP A 239 15.90 -6.10 0.23
N PHE A 240 14.99 -7.00 0.64
CA PHE A 240 14.01 -6.75 1.71
C PHE A 240 13.90 -7.93 2.69
N ASP A 241 13.50 -7.64 3.92
CA ASP A 241 13.21 -8.64 4.95
C ASP A 241 11.85 -8.42 5.63
N ARG A 242 11.36 -7.18 5.67
CA ARG A 242 10.03 -6.86 6.17
C ARG A 242 9.01 -6.75 5.03
N ILE A 243 7.77 -7.18 5.26
CA ILE A 243 6.61 -6.87 4.39
C ILE A 243 5.50 -6.21 5.22
N ILE A 244 4.98 -5.09 4.72
CA ILE A 244 3.81 -4.39 5.25
C ILE A 244 2.68 -4.51 4.22
N PRO A 245 1.76 -5.49 4.38
CA PRO A 245 0.56 -5.57 3.55
C PRO A 245 -0.49 -4.54 4.01
N CYS A 246 -1.44 -4.18 3.15
CA CYS A 246 -2.64 -3.45 3.58
C CYS A 246 -3.55 -4.34 4.43
N HIS A 247 -3.61 -5.63 4.09
CA HIS A 247 -4.50 -6.61 4.70
C HIS A 247 -3.70 -7.75 5.37
N GLY A 248 -3.72 -7.78 6.70
CA GLY A 248 -3.00 -8.77 7.50
C GLY A 248 -1.90 -8.17 8.38
N ASP A 249 -1.29 -9.02 9.20
CA ASP A 249 -0.23 -8.61 10.12
C ASP A 249 1.07 -8.28 9.36
N VAL A 250 1.87 -7.35 9.89
CA VAL A 250 3.22 -7.07 9.37
C VAL A 250 4.08 -8.32 9.49
N ILE A 251 4.79 -8.66 8.42
CA ILE A 251 5.84 -9.68 8.44
C ILE A 251 7.14 -8.95 8.79
N GLU A 252 7.53 -8.97 10.06
CA GLU A 252 8.71 -8.23 10.55
C GLU A 252 10.03 -8.77 9.98
N THR A 253 10.14 -10.09 9.82
CA THR A 253 11.33 -10.77 9.29
C THR A 253 10.92 -11.98 8.44
N GLY A 254 11.82 -12.43 7.56
CA GLY A 254 11.54 -13.55 6.66
C GLY A 254 10.67 -13.19 5.45
N GLY A 255 10.47 -11.90 5.19
CA GLY A 255 9.66 -11.37 4.10
C GLY A 255 10.11 -11.87 2.75
N LYS A 256 11.42 -11.96 2.51
CA LYS A 256 11.95 -12.53 1.25
C LYS A 256 11.41 -13.94 1.00
N LYS A 257 11.45 -14.81 2.01
CA LYS A 257 10.93 -16.17 1.91
C LYS A 257 9.42 -16.17 1.70
N ALA A 258 8.69 -15.36 2.47
CA ALA A 258 7.24 -15.23 2.35
C ALA A 258 6.80 -14.84 0.93
N TRP A 259 7.51 -13.90 0.30
CA TRP A 259 7.28 -13.51 -1.10
C TRP A 259 7.57 -14.66 -2.06
N LEU A 260 8.76 -15.25 -1.98
CA LEU A 260 9.17 -16.35 -2.87
C LEU A 260 8.21 -17.54 -2.78
N ASP A 261 7.85 -17.96 -1.56
CA ASP A 261 6.89 -19.04 -1.36
C ASP A 261 5.52 -18.68 -1.96
N THR A 262 5.02 -17.46 -1.76
CA THR A 262 3.70 -17.03 -2.27
C THR A 262 3.65 -16.97 -3.79
N TYR A 263 4.78 -16.62 -4.42
CA TYR A 263 4.92 -16.48 -5.87
C TYR A 263 5.64 -17.66 -6.54
N ALA A 264 5.85 -18.78 -5.85
CA ALA A 264 6.58 -19.94 -6.35
C ALA A 264 6.07 -20.42 -7.72
N TRP A 265 4.75 -20.39 -7.93
CA TRP A 265 4.14 -20.78 -9.21
C TRP A 265 4.45 -19.83 -10.37
N PHE A 266 5.03 -18.66 -10.13
CA PHE A 266 5.56 -17.78 -11.18
C PHE A 266 7.08 -17.85 -11.29
N LEU A 267 7.78 -18.04 -10.16
CA LEU A 267 9.22 -17.88 -10.03
C LEU A 267 10.02 -19.19 -10.22
N GLU A 268 9.41 -20.35 -9.95
CA GLU A 268 10.07 -21.67 -10.03
C GLU A 268 9.77 -22.41 -11.34
N GLN A 269 9.15 -21.72 -12.31
CA GLN A 269 8.87 -22.25 -13.67
C GLN A 269 9.97 -21.92 -14.67
#